data_AF-A0A934Z6M5-F1
#
_entry.id   AF-A0A934Z6M5-F1
#
_cell.length_a   1.000
_cell.length_b   1.000
_cell.length_c   1.000
_cell.angle_alpha   90.00
_cell.angle_beta   90.00
_cell.angle_gamma   90.00
#
_symmetry.space_group_name_H-M   'P 1'
#
loop_
_entity.id
_entity.type
_entity.pdbx_description
1 polymer ?
#
loop_
_entity_poly.entity_id
_entity_poly.type
_entity_poly.pdbx_seq_one_letter_code
_entity_poly.pdbx_strand_id
1 'polypeptide(L)'
;MPVYCLDTSALLDGWNRHYPVDVVPTMWERLSDLAATGTIVCPDEVLREVLKKDDSLSKWVKGVKGLIVPLDTAQQIAVAEILAEFPRLVDTRKNRSIADPL
;
A
#
# COMPACT_ATOMS: atom_id res chain seq x y z
N MET A 1 -3.06 -15.76 -7.74
CA MET A 1 -3.50 -14.37 -7.91
C MET A 1 -3.71 -13.80 -6.52
N PRO A 2 -3.27 -12.56 -6.26
CA PRO A 2 -3.57 -11.88 -5.01
C PRO A 2 -5.06 -11.64 -4.87
N VAL A 3 -5.56 -11.77 -3.65
CA VAL A 3 -6.98 -11.59 -3.30
C VAL A 3 -7.23 -10.18 -2.77
N TYR A 4 -6.22 -9.58 -2.12
CA TYR A 4 -6.31 -8.25 -1.52
C TYR A 4 -5.13 -7.37 -1.94
N CYS A 5 -5.42 -6.10 -2.20
CA CYS A 5 -4.44 -5.04 -2.41
C CYS A 5 -4.54 -4.05 -1.24
N LEU A 6 -3.47 -3.86 -0.48
CA LEU A 6 -3.48 -2.94 0.66
C LEU A 6 -3.04 -1.54 0.23
N ASP A 7 -3.81 -0.55 0.68
CA ASP A 7 -3.49 0.87 0.52
C ASP A 7 -2.56 1.37 1.64
N THR A 8 -1.90 2.51 1.40
CA THR A 8 -1.05 3.17 2.39
C THR A 8 -1.81 3.49 3.67
N SER A 9 -3.08 3.94 3.56
CA SER A 9 -3.88 4.28 4.74
C SER A 9 -4.11 3.08 5.66
N ALA A 10 -4.37 1.90 5.10
CA ALA A 10 -4.56 0.67 5.86
C ALA A 10 -3.31 0.29 6.67
N LEU A 11 -2.12 0.49 6.08
CA LEU A 11 -0.85 0.26 6.77
C LEU A 11 -0.57 1.34 7.82
N LEU A 12 -0.72 2.62 7.48
CA LEU A 12 -0.41 3.74 8.37
C LEU A 12 -1.34 3.81 9.57
N ASP A 13 -2.66 3.78 9.37
CA ASP A 13 -3.62 3.86 10.45
C ASP A 13 -3.71 2.54 11.22
N GLY A 14 -3.55 1.41 10.52
CA GLY A 14 -3.40 0.11 11.15
C GLY A 14 -2.24 0.09 12.14
N TRP A 15 -1.05 0.50 11.70
CA TRP A 15 0.15 0.45 12.54
C TRP A 15 0.15 1.49 13.66
N ASN A 16 -0.28 2.72 13.38
CA ASN A 16 -0.13 3.83 14.32
C ASN A 16 -1.32 4.06 15.25
N ARG A 17 -2.52 3.58 14.91
CA ARG A 17 -3.75 3.90 15.66
C ARG A 17 -4.49 2.69 16.17
N HIS A 18 -4.71 1.70 15.30
CA HIS A 18 -5.68 0.64 15.56
C HIS A 18 -5.07 -0.66 16.04
N TYR A 19 -3.91 -1.02 15.50
CA TYR A 19 -3.24 -2.29 15.76
C TYR A 19 -1.75 -2.06 16.02
N PRO A 20 -1.38 -1.37 17.12
CA PRO A 20 0.02 -1.21 17.50
C PRO A 20 0.72 -2.57 17.58
N VAL A 21 1.91 -2.68 16.98
CA VAL A 21 2.64 -3.96 16.85
C VAL A 21 3.04 -4.57 18.20
N ASP A 22 3.19 -3.73 19.23
CA ASP A 22 3.49 -4.12 20.61
C ASP A 22 2.25 -4.67 21.36
N VAL A 23 1.04 -4.35 20.89
CA VAL A 23 -0.22 -4.81 21.49
C VAL A 23 -0.80 -5.99 20.71
N VAL A 24 -0.73 -5.97 19.38
CA VAL A 24 -1.33 -6.99 18.49
C VAL A 24 -0.30 -7.54 17.48
N PRO A 25 0.84 -8.12 17.91
CA PRO A 25 1.89 -8.58 17.00
C PRO A 25 1.41 -9.70 16.07
N THR A 26 0.53 -10.58 16.56
CA THR A 26 0.03 -11.75 15.82
C THR A 26 -0.78 -11.38 14.57
N MET A 27 -1.39 -10.19 14.53
CA MET A 27 -2.05 -9.70 13.32
C MET A 27 -1.01 -9.44 12.23
N TRP A 28 0.08 -8.74 12.56
CA TRP A 28 1.14 -8.39 11.62
C TRP A 28 1.94 -9.61 11.15
N GLU A 29 2.13 -10.59 12.03
CA GLU A 29 2.70 -11.89 11.65
C GLU A 29 1.82 -12.60 10.61
N ARG A 30 0.50 -12.66 10.83
CA ARG A 30 -0.44 -13.25 9.86
C ARG A 30 -0.46 -12.49 8.52
N LEU A 31 -0.37 -11.17 8.55
CA LEU A 31 -0.25 -10.39 7.31
C LEU A 31 1.03 -10.74 6.56
N SER A 32 2.15 -10.90 7.28
CA SER A 32 3.41 -11.36 6.68
C SER A 32 3.28 -12.75 6.04
N ASP A 33 2.60 -13.69 6.70
CA ASP A 33 2.36 -15.03 6.14
C ASP A 33 1.48 -14.98 4.89
N LEU A 34 0.43 -14.15 4.90
CA LEU A 34 -0.43 -13.94 3.74
C LEU A 34 0.31 -13.27 2.58
N ALA A 35 1.27 -12.38 2.86
CA ALA A 35 2.11 -11.77 1.85
C ALA A 35 3.07 -12.81 1.24
N ALA A 36 3.65 -13.68 2.06
CA ALA A 36 4.53 -14.75 1.60
C ALA A 36 3.80 -15.76 0.68
N THR A 37 2.49 -15.96 0.88
CA THR A 37 1.64 -16.78 -0.02
C THR A 37 1.13 -16.01 -1.25
N GLY A 38 1.40 -14.71 -1.34
CA GLY A 38 0.90 -13.85 -2.41
C GLY A 38 -0.61 -13.58 -2.33
N THR A 39 -1.23 -13.80 -1.17
CA THR A 39 -2.66 -13.53 -0.95
C THR A 39 -2.94 -12.04 -0.78
N ILE A 40 -2.02 -11.32 -0.15
CA ILE A 40 -2.04 -9.86 -0.03
C ILE A 40 -0.84 -9.26 -0.74
N VAL A 41 -1.04 -8.10 -1.36
CA VAL A 41 0.02 -7.32 -2.02
C VAL A 41 -0.19 -5.83 -1.81
N CYS A 42 0.85 -5.04 -2.03
CA CYS A 42 0.82 -3.58 -2.12
C CYS A 42 1.60 -3.14 -3.38
N PRO A 43 1.14 -2.10 -4.09
CA PRO A 43 1.94 -1.45 -5.14
C PRO A 43 3.24 -0.87 -4.59
N ASP A 44 4.25 -0.70 -5.44
CA ASP A 44 5.50 -0.02 -5.11
C ASP A 44 5.28 1.44 -4.67
N GLU A 45 4.22 2.07 -5.15
CA GLU A 45 3.80 3.41 -4.76
C GLU A 45 3.43 3.51 -3.27
N VAL A 46 2.75 2.49 -2.72
CA VAL A 46 2.44 2.41 -1.28
C VAL A 46 3.72 2.35 -0.45
N LEU A 47 4.73 1.60 -0.92
CA LEU A 47 6.04 1.58 -0.29
C LEU A 47 6.68 2.98 -0.28
N ARG A 48 6.61 3.74 -1.39
CA ARG A 48 7.15 5.11 -1.45
C ARG A 48 6.50 6.03 -0.41
N GLU A 49 5.20 5.91 -0.22
CA GLU A 49 4.48 6.75 0.73
C GLU A 49 4.78 6.38 2.19
N VAL A 50 4.80 5.08 2.52
CA VAL A 50 5.18 4.58 3.85
C VAL A 50 6.62 4.97 4.21
N LEU A 51 7.53 4.94 3.24
CA LEU A 51 8.94 5.28 3.46
C LEU A 51 9.20 6.75 3.79
N LYS A 52 8.24 7.66 3.58
CA LYS A 52 8.41 9.07 3.92
C LYS A 52 8.60 9.33 5.41
N LYS A 53 8.17 8.40 6.28
CA LYS A 53 8.23 8.56 7.73
C LYS A 53 9.39 7.82 8.43
N ASP A 54 10.20 7.05 7.68
CA ASP A 54 11.35 6.25 8.16
C ASP A 54 11.18 5.66 9.58
N ASP A 55 10.05 5.01 9.81
CA ASP A 55 9.59 4.54 11.11
C ASP A 55 9.64 2.99 11.23
N SER A 56 9.11 2.45 12.32
CA SER A 56 9.05 0.99 12.54
C SER A 56 8.20 0.26 11.49
N LEU A 57 7.14 0.90 10.98
CA LEU A 57 6.33 0.37 9.89
C LEU A 57 7.17 0.23 8.62
N SER A 58 7.96 1.24 8.28
CA SER A 58 8.80 1.22 7.08
C SER A 58 9.82 0.06 7.08
N LYS A 59 10.34 -0.29 8.26
CA LYS A 59 11.22 -1.46 8.44
C LYS A 59 10.46 -2.77 8.26
N TRP A 60 9.23 -2.85 8.77
CA TRP A 60 8.39 -4.03 8.61
C TRP A 60 8.02 -4.25 7.14
N VAL A 61 7.53 -3.23 6.43
CA VAL A 61 7.14 -3.35 5.01
C VAL A 61 8.33 -3.81 4.15
N LYS A 62 9.55 -3.28 4.39
CA LYS A 62 10.77 -3.73 3.70
C LYS A 62 11.17 -5.17 4.05
N GLY A 63 10.82 -5.65 5.24
CA GLY A 63 11.15 -6.99 5.72
C GLY A 63 10.22 -8.08 5.22
N VAL A 64 8.98 -7.75 4.88
CA VAL A 64 7.97 -8.72 4.41
C VAL A 64 8.19 -9.05 2.93
N LYS A 65 8.59 -10.29 2.65
CA LYS A 65 8.79 -10.78 1.28
C LYS A 65 7.44 -11.04 0.60
N GLY A 66 7.34 -10.69 -0.68
CA GLY A 66 6.14 -10.91 -1.48
C GLY A 66 5.03 -9.88 -1.29
N LEU A 67 5.18 -8.95 -0.34
CA LEU A 67 4.21 -7.89 -0.12
C LEU A 67 4.22 -6.85 -1.25
N ILE A 68 5.38 -6.45 -1.73
CA ILE A 68 5.50 -5.38 -2.73
C ILE A 68 5.50 -5.95 -4.15
N VAL A 69 4.63 -5.41 -5.00
CA VAL A 69 4.55 -5.73 -6.43
C VAL A 69 4.72 -4.46 -7.28
N PRO A 70 5.45 -4.52 -8.40
CA PRO A 70 5.53 -3.40 -9.32
C PRO A 70 4.20 -3.19 -10.04
N LEU A 71 3.83 -1.93 -10.27
CA LEU A 71 2.70 -1.60 -11.13
C LEU A 71 2.98 -2.02 -12.59
N ASP A 72 1.95 -2.57 -13.24
CA ASP A 72 2.01 -2.97 -14.64
C ASP A 72 1.58 -1.81 -15.56
N THR A 73 2.11 -1.79 -16.79
CA THR A 73 1.74 -0.81 -17.83
C THR A 73 0.24 -0.84 -18.13
N ALA A 74 -0.38 -2.02 -18.11
CA ALA A 74 -1.83 -2.14 -18.29
C ALA A 74 -2.62 -1.42 -17.19
N GLN A 75 -2.12 -1.43 -15.95
CA GLN A 75 -2.75 -0.73 -14.83
C GLN A 75 -2.61 0.79 -14.97
N GLN A 76 -1.46 1.28 -15.43
CA GLN A 76 -1.25 2.71 -15.70
C GLN A 76 -2.19 3.23 -16.80
N ILE A 77 -2.36 2.45 -17.88
CA ILE A 77 -3.30 2.82 -18.96
C ILE A 77 -4.73 2.91 -18.42
N ALA A 78 -5.17 1.91 -17.65
CA ALA A 78 -6.51 1.91 -17.07
C ALA A 78 -6.74 3.10 -16.13
N VAL A 79 -5.73 3.49 -15.34
CA VAL A 79 -5.85 4.68 -14.49
C VAL A 79 -5.93 5.95 -15.34
N ALA A 80 -5.14 6.09 -16.40
CA ALA A 80 -5.22 7.23 -17.30
C ALA A 80 -6.60 7.37 -17.96
N GLU A 81 -7.22 6.25 -18.34
CA GLU A 81 -8.59 6.23 -18.88
C GLU A 81 -9.62 6.71 -17.84
N ILE A 82 -9.54 6.19 -16.61
CA ILE A 82 -10.42 6.60 -15.51
C ILE A 82 -10.26 8.10 -15.21
N LEU A 83 -9.03 8.62 -15.20
CA LEU A 83 -8.77 10.04 -14.96
C LEU A 83 -9.24 10.93 -16.10
N ALA A 84 -9.18 10.46 -17.34
CA ALA A 84 -9.73 11.16 -18.50
C ALA A 84 -11.26 11.26 -18.43
N GLU A 85 -11.94 10.18 -18.01
CA GLU A 85 -13.40 10.14 -17.86
C GLU A 85 -13.88 10.91 -16.62
N PHE A 86 -13.10 10.89 -15.54
CA PHE A 86 -13.43 11.53 -14.27
C PHE A 86 -12.31 12.47 -13.78
N PRO A 87 -12.11 13.64 -14.42
CA PRO A 87 -10.98 14.55 -14.14
C PRO A 87 -10.96 15.14 -12.73
N ARG A 88 -12.03 14.96 -11.95
CA ARG A 88 -12.18 15.45 -10.57
C ARG A 88 -11.93 14.38 -9.50
N LEU A 89 -11.60 13.15 -9.88
CA LEU A 89 -11.28 12.07 -8.94
C LEU A 89 -10.01 12.35 -8.14
N VAL A 90 -9.00 12.94 -8.78
CA VAL A 90 -7.72 13.26 -8.15
C VAL A 90 -7.62 14.76 -7.94
N ASP A 91 -7.72 15.20 -6.68
CA ASP A 91 -7.50 16.61 -6.33
C ASP A 91 -6.00 16.86 -6.14
N THR A 92 -5.30 17.11 -7.25
CA THR A 92 -3.86 17.39 -7.32
C THR A 92 -3.42 18.61 -6.48
N ARG A 93 -4.37 19.39 -5.95
CA ARG A 93 -4.14 20.53 -5.06
C ARG A 93 -3.63 20.15 -3.67
N LYS A 94 -3.83 18.91 -3.23
CA LYS A 94 -3.24 18.38 -1.99
C LYS A 94 -2.34 17.22 -2.38
N ASN A 95 -1.04 17.43 -2.20
CA ASN A 95 0.08 16.51 -2.43
C ASN A 95 0.02 15.26 -1.50
N ARG A 96 -1.16 14.60 -1.40
CA ARG A 96 -1.53 13.55 -0.45
C ARG A 96 -2.12 12.29 -1.11
N SER A 97 -2.51 12.31 -2.39
CA SER A 97 -2.97 11.10 -3.11
C SER A 97 -1.85 10.59 -3.99
N ILE A 98 -0.89 9.90 -3.39
CA ILE A 98 0.25 9.35 -4.12
C ILE A 98 0.06 7.86 -4.34
N ALA A 99 -0.78 7.16 -3.57
CA ALA A 99 -1.07 5.75 -3.75
C ALA A 99 -1.80 5.40 -5.07
N ASP A 100 -2.37 6.40 -5.76
CA ASP A 100 -2.95 6.22 -7.09
C ASP A 100 -1.81 6.24 -8.13
N PRO A 101 -1.68 5.22 -8.99
CA PRO A 101 -0.77 5.27 -10.12
C PRO A 101 -1.07 6.52 -10.97
N LEU A 102 -0.04 7.30 -11.31
CA LEU A 102 -0.15 8.34 -12.35
C LEU A 102 0.22 7.78 -13.72
#